data_AF-A0A7N0U9C8-F1
#
_entry.id   AF-A0A7N0U9C8-F1
#
_cell.length_a   1.000
_cell.length_b   1.000
_cell.length_c   1.000
_cell.angle_alpha   90.00
_cell.angle_beta   90.00
_cell.angle_gamma   90.00
#
_symmetry.space_group_name_H-M   'P 1'
#
loop_
_entity.id
_entity.type
_entity.pdbx_description
1 polymer ?
#
loop_
_entity_poly.entity_id
_entity_poly.type
_entity_poly.pdbx_seq_one_letter_code
_entity_poly.pdbx_strand_id
1 'polypeptide(L)'
;MVAVSGEYALEEPMSPAGRLFHTRGFNCFVIAVVGSSEVVDVDRVKIGLQQSLLKHPRFSSVMEGDDGKGGRRRWVRTAVNLDNHIVVPGIDPDMDSPDEFVEDYVSELTRSSMDTSIPLWELHLLKLKTKNANSIGIFKIHHSIGDGTSLMSLILASTRKISDPDALPSIPKAKKSGNGRGHRTGLGGVLFGIWWGLTLLWNTLVDMVLFVMTVLFLKDTDTPIKGKPGVEFNPKRIVYREFSLDDVKLVKNATKATINDVILGMTQAGVSQYLNRKYSADGEKADGASGNNLPENIRLRANVLVNIRQSAGIEDLAEMMERNSKVKWGNKIAYVLIPFKITIPEDPLDYVRQAKAIIDMKKHSLEAIATYRIGKLLLDLFGIKS
;
A
#
# COMPACT_ATOMS: atom_id res chain seq x y z
N MET A 1 -21.62 0.70 -27.81
CA MET A 1 -21.53 -0.78 -27.83
C MET A 1 -20.35 -1.15 -28.72
N VAL A 2 -19.25 -1.62 -28.15
CA VAL A 2 -18.15 -2.21 -28.93
C VAL A 2 -18.21 -3.70 -28.66
N ALA A 3 -18.65 -4.47 -29.66
CA ALA A 3 -18.65 -5.92 -29.61
C ALA A 3 -17.19 -6.39 -29.65
N VAL A 4 -16.74 -7.07 -28.60
CA VAL A 4 -15.44 -7.74 -28.59
C VAL A 4 -15.65 -9.12 -29.20
N SER A 5 -15.31 -9.27 -30.47
CA SER A 5 -15.30 -10.54 -31.18
C SER A 5 -14.12 -11.41 -30.71
N GLY A 6 -14.44 -12.56 -30.11
CA GLY A 6 -13.73 -13.83 -30.25
C GLY A 6 -12.20 -13.82 -30.28
N GLU A 7 -11.55 -13.50 -29.16
CA GLU A 7 -10.26 -14.09 -28.81
C GLU A 7 -10.40 -14.66 -27.40
N TYR A 8 -10.07 -15.94 -27.25
CA TYR A 8 -10.12 -16.71 -26.00
C TYR A 8 -9.97 -15.82 -24.76
N ALA A 9 -11.09 -15.58 -24.07
CA ALA A 9 -11.07 -14.88 -22.80
C ALA A 9 -10.13 -15.66 -21.87
N LEU A 10 -8.94 -15.13 -21.63
CA LEU A 10 -8.01 -15.68 -20.65
C LEU A 10 -8.67 -15.53 -19.28
N GLU A 11 -9.47 -16.52 -18.90
CA GLU A 11 -10.07 -16.64 -17.58
C GLU A 11 -8.95 -16.82 -16.56
N GLU A 12 -8.43 -15.72 -16.03
CA GLU A 12 -7.37 -15.77 -15.04
C GLU A 12 -7.98 -16.06 -13.66
N PRO A 13 -7.45 -17.06 -12.92
CA PRO A 13 -7.88 -17.30 -11.55
C PRO A 13 -7.52 -16.12 -10.66
N MET A 14 -8.37 -15.86 -9.67
CA MET A 14 -8.11 -14.84 -8.68
C MET A 14 -6.89 -15.22 -7.83
N SER A 15 -6.06 -14.22 -7.51
CA SER A 15 -4.95 -14.41 -6.58
C SER A 15 -5.47 -14.74 -5.16
N PRO A 16 -4.71 -15.49 -4.33
CA PRO A 16 -5.08 -15.74 -2.94
C PRO A 16 -5.39 -14.48 -2.14
N ALA A 17 -4.56 -13.43 -2.29
CA ALA A 17 -4.80 -12.13 -1.67
C ALA A 17 -6.09 -11.46 -2.21
N GLY A 18 -6.34 -11.57 -3.52
CA GLY A 18 -7.59 -11.10 -4.11
C GLY A 18 -8.81 -11.76 -3.47
N ARG A 19 -8.79 -13.09 -3.29
CA ARG A 19 -9.88 -13.81 -2.62
C ARG A 19 -10.04 -13.39 -1.16
N LEU A 20 -8.93 -13.19 -0.44
CA LEU A 20 -8.95 -12.73 0.94
C LEU A 20 -9.65 -11.37 1.09
N PHE A 21 -9.42 -10.44 0.17
CA PHE A 21 -10.10 -9.13 0.19
C PHE A 21 -11.60 -9.21 -0.10
N HIS A 22 -12.12 -10.34 -0.57
CA HIS A 22 -13.56 -10.57 -0.75
C HIS A 22 -14.23 -11.17 0.49
N THR A 23 -13.47 -11.41 1.57
CA THR A 23 -14.06 -11.94 2.81
C THR A 23 -14.88 -10.92 3.55
N ARG A 24 -15.95 -11.40 4.20
CA ARG A 24 -16.73 -10.59 5.12
C ARG A 24 -15.82 -10.04 6.23
N GLY A 25 -15.83 -8.73 6.42
CA GLY A 25 -14.99 -8.04 7.40
C GLY A 25 -13.58 -7.68 6.92
N PHE A 26 -13.17 -8.08 5.71
CA PHE A 26 -11.86 -7.72 5.13
C PHE A 26 -11.97 -7.12 3.72
N ASN A 27 -13.13 -6.54 3.41
CA ASN A 27 -13.33 -5.79 2.17
C ASN A 27 -12.43 -4.56 2.18
N CYS A 28 -11.57 -4.44 1.17
CA CYS A 28 -10.50 -3.46 1.12
C CYS A 28 -10.57 -2.66 -0.19
N PHE A 29 -10.60 -1.34 -0.06
CA PHE A 29 -10.64 -0.42 -1.17
C PHE A 29 -9.38 0.46 -1.19
N VAL A 30 -8.88 0.71 -2.38
CA VAL A 30 -7.90 1.75 -2.66
C VAL A 30 -8.67 3.01 -3.04
N ILE A 31 -8.46 4.08 -2.28
CA ILE A 31 -8.99 5.41 -2.61
C ILE A 31 -7.83 6.26 -3.13
N ALA A 32 -7.97 6.78 -4.35
CA ALA A 32 -7.01 7.71 -4.95
C ALA A 32 -7.71 9.03 -5.27
N VAL A 33 -7.20 10.12 -4.69
CA VAL A 33 -7.73 11.48 -4.88
C VAL A 33 -6.79 12.24 -5.79
N VAL A 34 -7.32 12.82 -6.86
CA VAL A 34 -6.57 13.56 -7.88
C VAL A 34 -7.18 14.94 -8.05
N GLY A 35 -6.39 15.99 -7.82
CA GLY A 35 -6.79 17.37 -8.08
C GLY A 35 -6.45 17.79 -9.51
N SER A 36 -7.38 18.49 -10.16
CA SER A 36 -7.20 19.10 -11.47
C SER A 36 -7.13 20.62 -11.34
N SER A 37 -6.19 21.26 -12.06
CA SER A 37 -6.16 22.73 -12.18
C SER A 37 -7.28 23.27 -13.06
N GLU A 38 -7.97 22.41 -13.82
CA GLU A 38 -9.08 22.77 -14.70
C GLU A 38 -10.38 22.14 -14.20
N VAL A 39 -11.52 22.73 -14.60
CA VAL A 39 -12.83 22.10 -14.37
C VAL A 39 -12.95 20.88 -15.26
N VAL A 40 -13.23 19.72 -14.66
CA VAL A 40 -13.24 18.45 -15.39
C VAL A 40 -14.49 18.31 -16.27
N ASP A 41 -14.25 18.07 -17.56
CA ASP A 41 -15.27 17.68 -18.54
C ASP A 41 -15.47 16.16 -18.47
N VAL A 42 -16.69 15.75 -18.13
CA VAL A 42 -17.08 14.35 -17.91
C VAL A 42 -16.98 13.53 -19.20
N ASP A 43 -17.34 14.10 -20.34
CA ASP A 43 -17.34 13.39 -21.62
C ASP A 43 -15.90 13.17 -22.11
N ARG A 44 -15.02 14.16 -21.91
CA ARG A 44 -13.58 13.99 -22.15
C ARG A 44 -12.97 12.91 -21.26
N VAL A 45 -13.36 12.84 -19.99
CA VAL A 45 -12.93 11.77 -19.08
C VAL A 45 -13.39 10.41 -19.60
N LYS A 46 -14.65 10.27 -20.03
CA LYS A 46 -15.17 9.02 -20.60
C LYS A 46 -14.34 8.54 -21.79
N ILE A 47 -14.05 9.44 -22.74
CA ILE A 47 -13.22 9.15 -23.91
C ILE A 47 -11.82 8.70 -23.48
N GLY A 48 -11.19 9.43 -22.55
CA GLY A 48 -9.88 9.09 -22.02
C GLY A 48 -9.83 7.71 -21.37
N LEU A 49 -10.84 7.35 -20.57
CA LEU A 49 -10.95 6.03 -19.93
C LEU A 49 -11.10 4.90 -20.96
N GLN A 50 -11.90 5.10 -22.01
CA GLN A 50 -12.05 4.13 -23.10
C GLN A 50 -10.72 3.86 -23.82
N GLN A 51 -9.91 4.90 -24.01
CA GLN A 51 -8.62 4.82 -24.70
C GLN A 51 -7.48 4.32 -23.81
N SER A 52 -7.66 4.27 -22.48
CA SER A 52 -6.63 3.90 -21.52
C SER A 52 -7.08 2.77 -20.58
N LEU A 53 -7.75 3.11 -19.48
CA LEU A 53 -8.14 2.21 -18.39
C LEU A 53 -8.85 0.95 -18.89
N LEU A 54 -9.82 1.10 -19.80
CA LEU A 54 -10.65 -0.01 -20.27
C LEU A 54 -9.92 -1.01 -21.17
N LYS A 55 -8.74 -0.64 -21.70
CA LYS A 55 -7.87 -1.59 -22.39
C LYS A 55 -7.35 -2.65 -21.42
N HIS A 56 -7.14 -2.28 -20.15
CA HIS A 56 -6.62 -3.18 -19.14
C HIS A 56 -7.64 -4.26 -18.75
N PRO A 57 -7.33 -5.58 -18.89
CA PRO A 57 -8.29 -6.65 -18.66
C PRO A 57 -8.98 -6.59 -17.29
N ARG A 58 -8.24 -6.32 -16.20
CA ARG A 58 -8.81 -6.27 -14.84
C ARG A 58 -9.85 -5.15 -14.61
N PHE A 59 -9.77 -4.06 -15.36
CA PHE A 59 -10.74 -2.94 -15.25
C PHE A 59 -11.95 -3.14 -16.15
N SER A 60 -11.91 -4.15 -17.01
CA SER A 60 -13.00 -4.57 -17.89
C SER A 60 -13.43 -6.01 -17.60
N SER A 61 -13.25 -6.47 -16.36
CA SER A 61 -13.63 -7.82 -15.94
C SER A 61 -14.45 -7.79 -14.65
N VAL A 62 -15.45 -8.66 -14.62
CA VAL A 62 -16.20 -9.03 -13.41
C VAL A 62 -15.63 -10.31 -12.83
N MET A 63 -16.01 -10.61 -11.59
CA MET A 63 -15.63 -11.86 -10.96
C MET A 63 -16.80 -12.83 -11.05
N GLU A 64 -16.52 -14.03 -11.52
CA GLU A 64 -17.50 -15.11 -11.58
C GLU A 64 -16.99 -16.36 -10.86
N GLY A 65 -17.94 -17.17 -10.39
CA GLY A 65 -17.69 -18.41 -9.67
C GLY A 65 -17.93 -18.32 -8.16
N ASP A 66 -17.90 -19.48 -7.51
CA ASP A 66 -18.17 -19.65 -6.08
C ASP A 66 -16.88 -20.03 -5.31
N ASP A 67 -16.86 -19.75 -4.01
CA ASP A 67 -15.80 -20.11 -3.06
C ASP A 67 -15.96 -21.54 -2.50
N GLY A 68 -16.96 -22.30 -2.98
CA GLY A 68 -17.19 -23.70 -2.62
C GLY A 68 -16.00 -24.63 -2.87
N LYS A 69 -16.02 -25.84 -2.30
CA LYS A 69 -14.91 -26.81 -2.40
C LYS A 69 -14.58 -27.15 -3.85
N GLY A 70 -13.49 -26.56 -4.37
CA GLY A 70 -12.98 -26.75 -5.73
C GLY A 70 -13.28 -25.60 -6.70
N GLY A 71 -14.16 -24.66 -6.32
CA GLY A 71 -14.41 -23.42 -7.06
C GLY A 71 -13.24 -22.45 -6.96
N ARG A 72 -12.77 -21.95 -8.10
CA ARG A 72 -11.86 -20.80 -8.15
C ARG A 72 -12.62 -19.67 -8.80
N ARG A 73 -12.85 -18.57 -8.06
CA ARG A 73 -13.30 -17.30 -8.67
C ARG A 73 -12.34 -16.91 -9.78
N ARG A 74 -12.88 -16.54 -10.94
CA ARG A 74 -12.11 -16.13 -12.12
C ARG A 74 -12.56 -14.75 -12.57
N TRP A 75 -11.67 -14.09 -13.28
CA TRP A 75 -11.97 -12.82 -13.91
C TRP A 75 -12.46 -13.06 -15.32
N VAL A 76 -13.67 -12.57 -15.60
CA VAL A 76 -14.34 -12.74 -16.90
C VAL A 76 -14.50 -11.36 -17.51
N ARG A 77 -14.02 -11.19 -18.75
CA ARG A 77 -14.08 -9.89 -19.43
C ARG A 77 -15.53 -9.56 -19.79
N THR A 78 -15.93 -8.32 -19.56
CA THR A 78 -17.27 -7.82 -19.81
C THR A 78 -17.23 -6.46 -20.51
N ALA A 79 -18.34 -6.08 -21.13
CA ALA A 79 -18.52 -4.73 -21.66
C ALA A 79 -18.73 -3.76 -20.49
N VAL A 80 -17.97 -2.67 -20.48
CA VAL A 80 -18.05 -1.65 -19.43
C VAL A 80 -19.00 -0.54 -19.86
N ASN A 81 -20.04 -0.30 -19.07
CA ASN A 81 -20.87 0.90 -19.20
C ASN A 81 -20.35 1.99 -18.26
N LEU A 82 -19.68 3.01 -18.80
CA LEU A 82 -19.07 4.08 -18.00
C LEU A 82 -20.08 4.88 -17.17
N ASP A 83 -21.34 4.95 -17.57
CA ASP A 83 -22.38 5.66 -16.80
C ASP A 83 -22.68 4.96 -15.46
N ASN A 84 -22.37 3.67 -15.34
CA ASN A 84 -22.49 2.92 -14.08
C ASN A 84 -21.26 3.09 -13.17
N HIS A 85 -20.14 3.60 -13.70
CA HIS A 85 -18.89 3.76 -12.96
C HIS A 85 -18.56 5.21 -12.61
N ILE A 86 -19.07 6.18 -13.38
CA ILE A 86 -18.77 7.59 -13.18
C ILE A 86 -19.91 8.25 -12.40
N VAL A 87 -19.59 8.70 -11.19
CA VAL A 87 -20.51 9.39 -10.30
C VAL A 87 -20.18 10.88 -10.32
N VAL A 88 -21.16 11.71 -10.67
CA VAL A 88 -21.05 13.17 -10.60
C VAL A 88 -22.08 13.66 -9.59
N PRO A 89 -21.71 13.79 -8.29
CA PRO A 89 -22.66 14.21 -7.29
C PRO A 89 -23.09 15.67 -7.53
N GLY A 90 -24.34 15.99 -7.18
CA GLY A 90 -24.79 17.37 -7.06
C GLY A 90 -24.12 18.00 -5.84
N ILE A 91 -23.32 19.04 -6.06
CA ILE A 91 -22.58 19.75 -5.03
C ILE A 91 -23.06 21.20 -5.03
N ASP A 92 -23.25 21.75 -3.83
CA ASP A 92 -23.49 23.18 -3.65
C ASP A 92 -22.22 23.97 -3.98
N PRO A 93 -22.22 24.82 -5.03
CA PRO A 93 -21.04 25.60 -5.41
C PRO A 93 -20.68 26.67 -4.37
N ASP A 94 -21.62 27.08 -3.52
CA ASP A 94 -21.47 28.19 -2.57
C ASP A 94 -21.14 27.71 -1.15
N MET A 95 -20.68 26.47 -0.98
CA MET A 95 -20.37 25.90 0.34
C MET A 95 -19.19 26.60 1.03
N ASP A 96 -19.28 26.73 2.35
CA ASP A 96 -18.28 27.42 3.18
C ASP A 96 -16.92 26.68 3.25
N SER A 97 -16.94 25.34 3.30
CA SER A 97 -15.75 24.51 3.51
C SER A 97 -15.54 23.42 2.44
N PRO A 98 -15.10 23.76 1.21
CA PRO A 98 -14.86 22.80 0.14
C PRO A 98 -13.86 21.68 0.48
N ASP A 99 -12.76 21.99 1.16
CA ASP A 99 -11.75 21.00 1.53
C ASP A 99 -12.31 19.96 2.52
N GLU A 100 -13.05 20.41 3.53
CA GLU A 100 -13.68 19.56 4.54
C GLU A 100 -14.75 18.65 3.91
N PHE A 101 -15.53 19.19 2.96
CA PHE A 101 -16.48 18.38 2.20
C PHE A 101 -15.78 17.22 1.46
N VAL A 102 -14.62 17.46 0.84
CA VAL A 102 -13.85 16.40 0.18
C VAL A 102 -13.37 15.35 1.20
N GLU A 103 -12.90 15.78 2.37
CA GLU A 103 -12.47 14.88 3.46
C GLU A 103 -13.63 14.01 3.97
N ASP A 104 -14.82 14.59 4.14
CA ASP A 104 -16.06 13.91 4.50
C ASP A 104 -16.50 12.92 3.41
N TYR A 105 -16.47 13.35 2.16
CA TYR A 105 -16.83 12.51 1.02
C TYR A 105 -15.92 11.29 0.92
N VAL A 106 -14.60 11.49 1.01
CA VAL A 106 -13.61 10.40 1.03
C VAL A 106 -13.82 9.48 2.22
N SER A 107 -14.13 10.02 3.40
CA SER A 107 -14.40 9.22 4.60
C SER A 107 -15.61 8.31 4.41
N GLU A 108 -16.70 8.84 3.85
CA GLU A 108 -17.91 8.06 3.57
C GLU A 108 -17.66 6.98 2.50
N LEU A 109 -16.85 7.27 1.47
CA LEU A 109 -16.45 6.27 0.48
C LEU A 109 -15.69 5.09 1.08
N THR A 110 -15.02 5.26 2.22
CA THR A 110 -14.35 4.14 2.91
C THR A 110 -15.32 3.13 3.53
N ARG A 111 -16.60 3.51 3.69
CA ARG A 111 -17.67 2.67 4.27
C ARG A 111 -18.56 2.04 3.21
N SER A 112 -18.79 2.74 2.09
CA SER A 112 -19.73 2.25 1.08
C SER A 112 -19.25 0.95 0.44
N SER A 113 -20.18 0.00 0.27
CA SER A 113 -19.92 -1.20 -0.53
C SER A 113 -19.84 -0.83 -2.02
N MET A 114 -19.40 -1.78 -2.84
CA MET A 114 -19.36 -1.66 -4.29
C MET A 114 -20.23 -2.75 -4.90
N ASP A 115 -20.90 -2.46 -6.01
CA ASP A 115 -21.65 -3.47 -6.75
C ASP A 115 -20.67 -4.48 -7.39
N THR A 116 -20.77 -5.74 -6.96
CA THR A 116 -19.88 -6.80 -7.44
C THR A 116 -20.31 -7.38 -8.79
N SER A 117 -21.44 -6.95 -9.35
CA SER A 117 -21.94 -7.38 -10.67
C SER A 117 -21.26 -6.66 -11.84
N ILE A 118 -20.52 -5.58 -11.55
CA ILE A 118 -19.77 -4.77 -12.53
C ILE A 118 -18.27 -4.77 -12.19
N PRO A 119 -17.37 -4.36 -13.11
CA PRO A 119 -15.95 -4.22 -12.80
C PRO A 119 -15.71 -3.36 -11.56
N LEU A 120 -14.83 -3.81 -10.66
CA LEU A 120 -14.77 -3.30 -9.29
C LEU A 120 -14.01 -1.97 -9.12
N TRP A 121 -14.48 -0.92 -9.78
CA TRP A 121 -13.97 0.43 -9.62
C TRP A 121 -15.06 1.48 -9.89
N GLU A 122 -14.95 2.61 -9.23
CA GLU A 122 -15.83 3.78 -9.36
C GLU A 122 -14.95 5.04 -9.49
N LEU A 123 -15.42 6.02 -10.26
CA LEU A 123 -14.80 7.33 -10.40
C LEU A 123 -15.81 8.42 -10.03
N HIS A 124 -15.53 9.13 -8.95
CA HIS A 124 -16.34 10.25 -8.49
C HIS A 124 -15.71 11.56 -8.96
N LEU A 125 -16.44 12.37 -9.72
CA LEU A 125 -15.97 13.65 -10.24
C LEU A 125 -16.66 14.78 -9.49
N LEU A 126 -15.95 15.38 -8.54
CA LEU A 126 -16.41 16.54 -7.79
C LEU A 126 -16.02 17.81 -8.54
N LYS A 127 -17.02 18.50 -9.12
CA LYS A 127 -16.85 19.82 -9.74
C LYS A 127 -16.85 20.91 -8.68
N LEU A 128 -15.87 20.84 -7.80
CA LEU A 128 -15.73 21.69 -6.61
C LEU A 128 -14.32 22.30 -6.60
N LYS A 129 -14.26 23.61 -6.38
CA LYS A 129 -13.00 24.33 -6.22
C LYS A 129 -12.53 24.23 -4.78
N THR A 130 -11.35 23.66 -4.59
CA THR A 130 -10.64 23.58 -3.31
C THR A 130 -9.46 24.56 -3.30
N LYS A 131 -8.68 24.58 -2.21
CA LYS A 131 -7.47 25.42 -2.15
C LYS A 131 -6.45 25.11 -3.25
N ASN A 132 -6.39 23.84 -3.67
CA ASN A 132 -5.32 23.32 -4.53
C ASN A 132 -5.82 22.83 -5.91
N ALA A 133 -7.12 22.84 -6.17
CA ALA A 133 -7.70 22.31 -7.41
C ALA A 133 -9.02 22.99 -7.78
N ASN A 134 -9.34 23.03 -9.07
CA ASN A 134 -10.64 23.49 -9.59
C ASN A 134 -11.65 22.34 -9.77
N SER A 135 -11.21 21.09 -9.66
CA SER A 135 -12.05 19.90 -9.61
C SER A 135 -11.27 18.73 -9.00
N ILE A 136 -11.98 17.79 -8.38
CA ILE A 136 -11.39 16.61 -7.75
C ILE A 136 -11.96 15.34 -8.39
N GLY A 137 -11.07 14.43 -8.81
CA GLY A 137 -11.42 13.05 -9.17
C GLY A 137 -11.07 12.11 -8.03
N ILE A 138 -12.03 11.29 -7.57
CA ILE A 138 -11.81 10.28 -6.54
C ILE A 138 -12.06 8.91 -7.17
N PHE A 139 -10.99 8.13 -7.33
CA PHE A 139 -11.07 6.73 -7.72
C PHE A 139 -11.24 5.86 -6.48
N LYS A 140 -12.27 5.02 -6.49
CA LYS A 140 -12.44 3.93 -5.54
C LYS A 140 -12.27 2.61 -6.28
N ILE A 141 -11.27 1.82 -5.88
CA ILE A 141 -10.88 0.60 -6.59
C ILE A 141 -10.82 -0.53 -5.59
N HIS A 142 -11.49 -1.66 -5.86
CA HIS A 142 -11.37 -2.81 -4.97
C HIS A 142 -9.95 -3.39 -5.01
N HIS A 143 -9.34 -3.65 -3.85
CA HIS A 143 -7.93 -4.03 -3.73
C HIS A 143 -7.62 -5.41 -4.37
N SER A 144 -8.64 -6.21 -4.70
CA SER A 144 -8.44 -7.45 -5.50
C SER A 144 -7.94 -7.19 -6.92
N ILE A 145 -8.11 -5.96 -7.47
CA ILE A 145 -7.66 -5.59 -8.81
C ILE A 145 -6.13 -5.50 -8.90
N GLY A 146 -5.48 -4.94 -7.88
CA GLY A 146 -4.04 -4.75 -7.87
C GLY A 146 -3.53 -4.08 -6.60
N ASP A 147 -2.22 -4.20 -6.39
CA ASP A 147 -1.51 -3.48 -5.32
C ASP A 147 -1.01 -2.11 -5.81
N GLY A 148 -0.41 -1.33 -4.91
CA GLY A 148 0.09 0.01 -5.22
C GLY A 148 1.06 0.04 -6.41
N THR A 149 1.95 -0.94 -6.54
CA THR A 149 2.86 -1.03 -7.70
C THR A 149 2.07 -1.22 -9.00
N SER A 150 1.12 -2.15 -9.03
CA SER A 150 0.26 -2.37 -10.20
C SER A 150 -0.52 -1.10 -10.56
N LEU A 151 -1.21 -0.48 -9.60
CA LEU A 151 -2.02 0.71 -9.86
C LEU A 151 -1.19 1.91 -10.31
N MET A 152 0.01 2.11 -9.74
CA MET A 152 0.93 3.15 -10.21
C MET A 152 1.43 2.89 -11.63
N SER A 153 1.69 1.63 -11.98
CA SER A 153 2.11 1.26 -13.33
C SER A 153 0.99 1.54 -14.35
N LEU A 154 -0.26 1.33 -13.95
CA LEU A 154 -1.42 1.67 -14.76
C LEU A 154 -1.61 3.17 -14.93
N ILE A 155 -1.38 3.97 -13.89
CA ILE A 155 -1.42 5.44 -14.02
C ILE A 155 -0.35 5.90 -15.01
N LEU A 156 0.88 5.37 -14.93
CA LEU A 156 1.91 5.67 -15.93
C LEU A 156 1.50 5.23 -17.34
N ALA A 157 0.98 4.00 -17.50
CA ALA A 157 0.54 3.48 -18.79
C ALA A 157 -0.64 4.26 -19.38
N SER A 158 -1.48 4.85 -18.52
CA SER A 158 -2.68 5.61 -18.91
C SER A 158 -2.38 7.10 -19.13
N THR A 159 -1.14 7.55 -18.92
CA THR A 159 -0.73 8.96 -19.08
C THR A 159 0.36 9.09 -20.13
N ARG A 160 0.56 10.31 -20.62
CA ARG A 160 1.56 10.65 -21.64
C ARG A 160 2.31 11.91 -21.24
N LYS A 161 3.53 12.07 -21.74
CA LYS A 161 4.32 13.28 -21.47
C LYS A 161 3.69 14.47 -22.17
N ILE A 162 3.68 15.62 -21.51
CA ILE A 162 3.26 16.89 -22.14
C ILE A 162 4.18 17.24 -23.32
N SER A 163 5.47 16.91 -23.21
CA SER A 163 6.46 17.16 -24.26
C SER A 163 6.42 16.15 -25.42
N ASP A 164 5.80 14.99 -25.22
CA ASP A 164 5.77 13.88 -26.19
C ASP A 164 4.48 13.04 -25.96
N PRO A 165 3.42 13.28 -26.77
CA PRO A 165 2.12 12.64 -26.61
C PRO A 165 2.11 11.12 -26.78
N ASP A 166 3.15 10.53 -27.38
CA ASP A 166 3.23 9.08 -27.60
C ASP A 166 4.08 8.37 -26.53
N ALA A 167 4.87 9.12 -25.77
CA ALA A 167 5.76 8.56 -24.76
C ALA A 167 5.12 8.43 -23.37
N LEU A 168 5.39 7.30 -22.71
CA LEU A 168 5.09 7.10 -21.29
C LEU A 168 5.90 8.07 -20.41
N PRO A 169 5.38 8.47 -19.24
CA PRO A 169 6.14 9.26 -18.28
C PRO A 169 7.38 8.50 -17.80
N SER A 170 8.47 9.22 -17.58
CA SER A 170 9.72 8.66 -17.07
C SER A 170 9.96 9.09 -15.63
N ILE A 171 10.15 8.10 -14.76
CA ILE A 171 10.63 8.21 -13.39
C ILE A 171 12.17 8.26 -13.43
N PRO A 172 12.82 9.19 -12.71
CA PRO A 172 14.26 9.21 -12.58
C PRO A 172 14.79 7.86 -12.09
N LYS A 173 15.47 7.11 -12.96
CA LYS A 173 16.13 5.86 -12.56
C LYS A 173 17.20 6.22 -11.55
N ALA A 174 17.10 5.65 -10.35
CA ALA A 174 18.17 5.76 -9.38
C ALA A 174 19.46 5.31 -10.08
N LYS A 175 20.49 6.18 -10.13
CA LYS A 175 21.82 5.75 -10.55
C LYS A 175 22.10 4.51 -9.72
N LYS A 176 22.26 3.35 -10.35
CA LYS A 176 22.85 2.20 -9.68
C LYS A 176 24.19 2.73 -9.21
N SER A 177 24.31 3.08 -7.92
CA SER A 177 25.64 3.26 -7.36
C SER A 177 26.28 1.94 -7.66
N GLY A 178 27.31 1.95 -8.48
CA GLY A 178 28.20 0.82 -8.62
C GLY A 178 28.81 0.59 -7.25
N ASN A 179 28.06 -0.01 -6.33
CA ASN A 179 28.67 -0.92 -5.41
C ASN A 179 29.15 -2.03 -6.32
N GLY A 180 30.36 -1.84 -6.85
CA GLY A 180 31.27 -2.94 -7.02
C GLY A 180 31.26 -3.65 -5.68
N ARG A 181 30.37 -4.64 -5.54
CA ARG A 181 30.72 -5.84 -4.81
C ARG A 181 31.94 -6.33 -5.55
N GLY A 182 33.10 -5.78 -5.21
CA GLY A 182 34.37 -6.40 -5.49
C GLY A 182 34.15 -7.81 -5.00
N HIS A 183 34.09 -8.76 -5.93
CA HIS A 183 34.16 -10.16 -5.55
C HIS A 183 35.44 -10.24 -4.75
N ARG A 184 35.34 -10.35 -3.42
CA ARG A 184 36.49 -10.68 -2.59
C ARG A 184 36.85 -12.09 -3.03
N THR A 185 37.77 -12.20 -3.98
CA THR A 185 38.28 -13.48 -4.44
C THR A 185 39.21 -14.02 -3.35
N GLY A 186 39.08 -15.32 -3.03
CA GLY A 186 39.87 -15.98 -1.98
C GLY A 186 39.08 -16.36 -0.71
N LEU A 187 39.78 -16.96 0.25
CA LEU A 187 39.21 -17.52 1.49
C LEU A 187 38.36 -16.51 2.29
N GLY A 188 38.78 -15.24 2.33
CA GLY A 188 38.02 -14.18 3.02
C GLY A 188 36.64 -13.89 2.40
N GLY A 189 36.50 -14.08 1.08
CA GLY A 189 35.20 -13.99 0.41
C GLY A 189 34.29 -15.17 0.72
N VAL A 190 34.86 -16.38 0.79
CA VAL A 190 34.14 -17.60 1.18
C VAL A 190 33.66 -17.51 2.63
N LEU A 191 34.53 -17.13 3.56
CA LEU A 191 34.17 -16.94 4.97
C LEU A 191 33.09 -15.87 5.15
N PHE A 192 33.19 -14.75 4.42
CA PHE A 192 32.15 -13.72 4.43
C PHE A 192 30.83 -14.27 3.87
N GLY A 193 30.85 -15.05 2.80
CA GLY A 193 29.66 -15.70 2.23
C GLY A 193 29.00 -16.68 3.20
N ILE A 194 29.79 -17.50 3.89
CA ILE A 194 29.32 -18.42 4.93
C ILE A 194 28.70 -17.62 6.08
N TRP A 195 29.41 -16.61 6.60
CA TRP A 195 28.91 -15.76 7.67
C TRP A 195 27.61 -15.05 7.29
N TRP A 196 27.54 -14.50 6.08
CA TRP A 196 26.33 -13.89 5.52
C TRP A 196 25.17 -14.88 5.45
N GLY A 197 25.43 -16.10 4.98
CA GLY A 197 24.44 -17.18 4.90
C GLY A 197 23.94 -17.62 6.28
N LEU A 198 24.84 -17.79 7.25
CA LEU A 198 24.50 -18.13 8.63
C LEU A 198 23.66 -17.02 9.29
N THR A 199 24.05 -15.76 9.09
CA THR A 199 23.30 -14.60 9.60
C THR A 199 21.90 -14.55 8.99
N LEU A 200 21.77 -14.79 7.67
CA LEU A 200 20.47 -14.85 6.99
C LEU A 200 19.59 -15.96 7.55
N LEU A 201 20.16 -17.16 7.74
CA LEU A 201 19.45 -18.31 8.27
C LEU A 201 18.98 -18.05 9.70
N TRP A 202 19.86 -17.52 10.55
CA TRP A 202 19.55 -17.20 11.95
C TRP A 202 18.46 -16.14 12.07
N ASN A 203 18.60 -15.01 11.36
CA ASN A 203 17.58 -13.96 11.36
C ASN A 203 16.24 -14.48 10.85
N THR A 204 16.25 -15.29 9.79
CA THR A 204 15.02 -15.91 9.25
C THR A 204 14.37 -16.83 10.28
N LEU A 205 15.15 -17.66 10.98
CA LEU A 205 14.63 -18.55 12.03
C LEU A 205 13.99 -17.74 13.16
N VAL A 206 14.71 -16.73 13.67
CA VAL A 206 14.23 -15.85 14.75
C VAL A 206 12.95 -15.12 14.33
N ASP A 207 12.92 -14.53 13.13
CA ASP A 207 11.74 -13.83 12.62
C ASP A 207 10.55 -14.76 12.46
N MET A 208 10.75 -15.98 11.94
CA MET A 208 9.67 -16.95 11.78
C MET A 208 9.12 -17.42 13.13
N VAL A 209 9.99 -17.68 14.11
CA VAL A 209 9.57 -18.02 15.47
C VAL A 209 8.79 -16.85 16.08
N LEU A 210 9.31 -15.63 16.00
CA LEU A 210 8.64 -14.44 16.52
C LEU A 210 7.31 -14.17 15.81
N PHE A 211 7.22 -14.41 14.51
CA PHE A 211 5.99 -14.28 13.74
C PHE A 211 4.93 -15.28 14.21
N VAL A 212 5.29 -16.57 14.32
CA VAL A 212 4.38 -17.62 14.83
C VAL A 212 3.96 -17.32 16.27
N MET A 213 4.92 -16.97 17.13
CA MET A 213 4.64 -16.57 18.50
C MET A 213 3.74 -15.33 18.56
N THR A 214 3.88 -14.38 17.65
CA THR A 214 3.01 -13.20 17.53
C THR A 214 1.57 -13.57 17.19
N VAL A 215 1.39 -14.47 16.22
CA VAL A 215 0.06 -14.94 15.81
C VAL A 215 -0.62 -15.73 16.92
N LEU A 216 0.13 -16.54 17.68
CA LEU A 216 -0.43 -17.48 18.65
C LEU A 216 -0.51 -16.95 20.09
N PHE A 217 0.47 -16.17 20.56
CA PHE A 217 0.68 -15.93 21.99
C PHE A 217 1.06 -14.48 22.36
N LEU A 218 1.94 -13.83 21.59
CA LEU A 218 2.48 -12.51 21.91
C LEU A 218 1.49 -11.43 21.47
N LYS A 219 0.63 -11.00 22.39
CA LYS A 219 -0.23 -9.83 22.20
C LYS A 219 0.57 -8.53 22.39
N ASP A 220 0.25 -7.50 21.62
CA ASP A 220 0.76 -6.15 21.88
C ASP A 220 0.12 -5.57 23.14
N THR A 221 0.87 -4.70 23.82
CA THR A 221 0.44 -3.98 25.01
C THR A 221 -0.87 -3.25 24.72
N ASP A 222 -1.76 -3.21 25.72
CA ASP A 222 -2.96 -2.39 25.59
C ASP A 222 -2.54 -0.92 25.68
N THR A 223 -2.74 -0.17 24.60
CA THR A 223 -2.31 1.23 24.48
C THR A 223 -3.49 2.06 23.99
N PRO A 224 -3.49 3.39 24.21
CA PRO A 224 -4.55 4.28 23.73
C PRO A 224 -4.82 4.22 22.20
N ILE A 225 -3.88 3.70 21.40
CA ILE A 225 -4.04 3.52 19.95
C ILE A 225 -4.58 2.14 19.56
N LYS A 226 -4.79 1.23 20.52
CA LYS A 226 -5.34 -0.10 20.26
C LYS A 226 -6.86 -0.01 20.11
N GLY A 227 -7.33 -0.25 18.89
CA GLY A 227 -8.75 -0.30 18.59
C GLY A 227 -9.49 -1.44 19.30
N LYS A 228 -10.73 -1.18 19.74
CA LYS A 228 -11.65 -2.23 20.21
C LYS A 228 -12.24 -3.00 19.00
N PRO A 229 -12.70 -4.25 19.16
CA PRO A 229 -13.41 -4.94 18.10
C PRO A 229 -14.59 -4.10 17.57
N GLY A 230 -14.78 -4.09 16.25
CA GLY A 230 -15.81 -3.31 15.57
C GLY A 230 -15.35 -1.95 15.05
N VAL A 231 -14.21 -1.41 15.51
CA VAL A 231 -13.69 -0.13 14.97
C VAL A 231 -13.29 -0.22 13.50
N GLU A 232 -13.07 -1.43 12.98
CA GLU A 232 -12.80 -1.69 11.57
C GLU A 232 -13.93 -1.20 10.65
N PHE A 233 -15.17 -1.14 11.17
CA PHE A 233 -16.37 -0.69 10.47
C PHE A 233 -16.64 0.83 10.63
N ASN A 234 -15.87 1.52 11.46
CA ASN A 234 -16.01 2.97 11.62
C ASN A 234 -15.51 3.71 10.36
N PRO A 235 -16.10 4.87 10.04
CA PRO A 235 -15.59 5.75 8.99
C PRO A 235 -14.11 6.05 9.23
N LYS A 236 -13.29 5.92 8.18
CA LYS A 236 -11.87 6.23 8.26
C LYS A 236 -11.68 7.69 7.90
N ARG A 237 -11.02 8.45 8.78
CA ARG A 237 -10.57 9.82 8.48
C ARG A 237 -9.16 9.76 7.94
N ILE A 238 -8.94 10.38 6.79
CA ILE A 238 -7.63 10.45 6.15
C ILE A 238 -7.10 11.86 6.36
N VAL A 239 -6.06 11.99 7.17
CA VAL A 239 -5.38 13.25 7.42
C VAL A 239 -3.95 13.11 6.93
N TYR A 240 -3.43 14.14 6.27
CA TYR A 240 -2.06 14.15 5.78
C TYR A 240 -1.32 15.42 6.17
N ARG A 241 0.00 15.32 6.15
CA ARG A 241 0.94 16.43 6.31
C ARG A 241 2.03 16.31 5.26
N GLU A 242 2.45 17.45 4.78
CA GLU A 242 3.51 17.56 3.78
C GLU A 242 4.82 17.90 4.47
N PHE A 243 5.90 17.26 4.00
CA PHE A 243 7.24 17.46 4.51
C PHE A 243 8.19 17.65 3.32
N SER A 244 9.20 18.50 3.50
CA SER A 244 10.24 18.70 2.48
C SER A 244 11.01 17.40 2.25
N LEU A 245 11.03 16.93 1.00
CA LEU A 245 11.84 15.78 0.62
C LEU A 245 13.33 16.07 0.78
N ASP A 246 13.76 17.32 0.66
CA ASP A 246 15.16 17.68 0.82
C ASP A 246 15.60 17.63 2.29
N ASP A 247 14.72 17.95 3.24
CA ASP A 247 14.98 17.76 4.66
C ASP A 247 15.09 16.27 4.99
N VAL A 248 14.21 15.44 4.41
CA VAL A 248 14.30 13.98 4.56
C VAL A 248 15.61 13.44 3.99
N LYS A 249 16.06 13.95 2.83
CA LYS A 249 17.37 13.59 2.26
C LYS A 249 18.54 14.06 3.13
N LEU A 250 18.43 15.24 3.74
CA LEU A 250 19.44 15.77 4.64
C LEU A 250 19.62 14.85 5.86
N VAL A 251 18.53 14.48 6.53
CA VAL A 251 18.55 13.53 7.66
C VAL A 251 19.07 12.16 7.23
N LYS A 252 18.60 11.65 6.09
CA LYS A 252 19.07 10.39 5.49
C LYS A 252 20.59 10.39 5.33
N ASN A 253 21.15 11.46 4.76
CA ASN A 253 22.58 11.55 4.50
C ASN A 253 23.37 11.68 5.82
N ALA A 254 22.90 12.47 6.77
CA ALA A 254 23.51 12.65 8.08
C ALA A 254 23.56 11.34 8.89
N THR A 255 22.52 10.50 8.78
CA THR A 255 22.40 9.23 9.51
C THR A 255 22.87 8.01 8.73
N LYS A 256 23.37 8.19 7.49
CA LYS A 256 23.73 7.11 6.55
C LYS A 256 22.60 6.08 6.36
N ALA A 257 21.36 6.58 6.35
CA ALA A 257 20.15 5.77 6.24
C ALA A 257 19.53 5.84 4.84
N THR A 258 18.33 5.28 4.68
CA THR A 258 17.48 5.42 3.49
C THR A 258 16.29 6.33 3.78
N ILE A 259 15.59 6.79 2.74
CA ILE A 259 14.37 7.60 2.90
C ILE A 259 13.36 6.86 3.79
N ASN A 260 13.15 5.56 3.54
CA ASN A 260 12.20 4.74 4.30
C ASN A 260 12.60 4.64 5.78
N ASP A 261 13.89 4.57 6.10
CA ASP A 261 14.36 4.54 7.50
C ASP A 261 14.05 5.86 8.21
N VAL A 262 14.20 7.00 7.52
CA VAL A 262 13.86 8.32 8.06
C VAL A 262 12.37 8.43 8.30
N ILE A 263 11.52 8.07 7.33
CA ILE A 263 10.06 8.12 7.47
C ILE A 263 9.58 7.18 8.58
N LEU A 264 10.17 5.98 8.70
CA LEU A 264 9.87 5.05 9.78
C LEU A 264 10.26 5.65 11.15
N GLY A 265 11.46 6.24 11.26
CA GLY A 265 11.90 6.92 12.47
C GLY A 265 11.00 8.10 12.85
N MET A 266 10.59 8.93 11.90
CA MET A 266 9.63 10.01 12.11
C MET A 266 8.28 9.48 12.62
N THR A 267 7.81 8.37 12.08
CA THR A 267 6.56 7.72 12.53
C THR A 267 6.70 7.19 13.96
N GLN A 268 7.83 6.57 14.29
CA GLN A 268 8.13 6.15 15.67
C GLN A 268 8.16 7.32 16.65
N ALA A 269 8.80 8.43 16.25
CA ALA A 269 8.84 9.65 17.06
C ALA A 269 7.42 10.21 17.29
N GLY A 270 6.63 10.32 16.22
CA GLY A 270 5.25 10.83 16.30
C GLY A 270 4.36 9.99 17.22
N VAL A 271 4.38 8.67 17.07
CA VAL A 271 3.60 7.76 17.92
C VAL A 271 4.09 7.79 19.36
N SER A 272 5.41 7.84 19.59
CA SER A 272 5.99 7.91 20.95
C SER A 272 5.59 9.19 21.66
N GLN A 273 5.68 10.35 20.99
CA GLN A 273 5.25 11.63 21.55
C GLN A 273 3.75 11.68 21.80
N TYR A 274 2.94 11.13 20.89
CA TYR A 274 1.49 11.06 21.07
C TYR A 274 1.13 10.23 22.31
N LEU A 275 1.69 9.03 22.43
CA LEU A 275 1.44 8.16 23.58
C LEU A 275 1.93 8.81 24.88
N ASN A 276 3.11 9.43 24.87
CA ASN A 276 3.65 10.14 26.04
C ASN A 276 2.69 11.24 26.54
N ARG A 277 2.12 12.02 25.63
CA ARG A 277 1.12 13.06 25.97
C ARG A 277 -0.18 12.44 26.48
N LYS A 278 -0.62 11.32 25.88
CA LYS A 278 -1.87 10.68 26.23
C LYS A 278 -1.84 10.06 27.63
N TYR A 279 -0.77 9.33 27.96
CA TYR A 279 -0.58 8.79 29.32
C TYR A 279 -0.42 9.88 30.38
N SER A 280 0.21 11.01 30.04
CA SER A 280 0.28 12.18 30.93
C SER A 280 -1.10 12.74 31.27
N ALA A 281 -2.00 12.83 30.27
CA ALA A 281 -3.35 13.36 30.44
C ALA A 281 -4.29 12.42 31.21
N ASP A 282 -4.12 11.10 31.04
CA ASP A 282 -4.98 10.09 31.65
C ASP A 282 -4.60 9.79 33.12
N GLY A 283 -3.61 10.49 33.68
CA GLY A 283 -3.27 10.44 35.12
C GLY A 283 -2.46 9.22 35.55
N GLU A 284 -2.11 8.33 34.63
CA GLU A 284 -1.18 7.21 34.85
C GLU A 284 0.26 7.75 34.93
N LYS A 285 0.60 8.41 36.04
CA LYS A 285 1.96 8.83 36.31
C LYS A 285 2.81 7.59 36.59
N ALA A 286 3.69 7.24 35.65
CA ALA A 286 4.90 6.50 36.00
C ALA A 286 5.71 7.39 36.97
N ASP A 287 6.13 6.82 38.09
CA ASP A 287 6.87 7.51 39.14
C ASP A 287 8.07 8.31 38.58
N GLY A 288 8.11 9.61 38.88
CA GLY A 288 9.34 10.39 38.93
C GLY A 288 9.69 11.27 37.72
N ALA A 289 9.60 12.59 37.95
CA ALA A 289 10.54 13.68 37.58
C ALA A 289 11.12 13.84 36.16
N SER A 290 10.87 12.96 35.20
CA SER A 290 11.32 13.10 33.81
C SER A 290 10.12 13.32 32.90
N GLY A 291 10.26 14.09 31.81
CA GLY A 291 9.18 14.35 30.83
C GLY A 291 8.70 13.12 30.06
N ASN A 292 9.02 11.91 30.54
CA ASN A 292 8.62 10.62 30.01
C ASN A 292 7.53 9.99 30.92
N ASN A 293 6.32 9.93 30.40
CA ASN A 293 5.13 9.33 30.98
C ASN A 293 4.80 7.99 30.32
N LEU A 294 5.69 7.42 29.52
CA LEU A 294 5.46 6.13 28.87
C LEU A 294 5.63 4.99 29.90
N PRO A 295 4.68 4.04 29.97
CA PRO A 295 4.88 2.79 30.68
C PRO A 295 6.15 2.04 30.24
N GLU A 296 6.77 1.34 31.17
CA GLU A 296 7.90 0.46 30.83
C GLU A 296 7.48 -0.68 29.90
N ASN A 297 8.37 -1.05 28.97
CA ASN A 297 8.22 -2.24 28.13
C ASN A 297 6.97 -2.27 27.24
N ILE A 298 6.52 -1.13 26.70
CA ILE A 298 5.47 -1.10 25.67
C ILE A 298 5.88 -1.98 24.48
N ARG A 299 5.11 -3.03 24.24
CA ARG A 299 5.20 -3.86 23.05
C ARG A 299 4.22 -3.32 22.01
N LEU A 300 4.77 -2.77 20.95
CA LEU A 300 4.04 -2.34 19.78
C LEU A 300 4.75 -2.90 18.55
N ARG A 301 4.00 -3.43 17.58
CA ARG A 301 4.52 -3.90 16.30
C ARG A 301 3.82 -3.19 15.17
N ALA A 302 4.57 -2.82 14.14
CA ALA A 302 4.03 -2.33 12.89
C ALA A 302 4.05 -3.45 11.85
N ASN A 303 3.02 -3.49 11.02
CA ASN A 303 2.96 -4.37 9.86
C ASN A 303 3.37 -3.57 8.62
N VAL A 304 4.51 -3.91 8.04
CA VAL A 304 5.06 -3.24 6.85
C VAL A 304 4.78 -4.09 5.62
N LEU A 305 4.16 -3.48 4.62
CA LEU A 305 3.89 -4.09 3.33
C LEU A 305 5.09 -3.91 2.41
N VAL A 306 5.57 -5.00 1.83
CA VAL A 306 6.69 -4.98 0.89
C VAL A 306 6.31 -5.61 -0.45
N ASN A 307 6.74 -4.98 -1.55
CA ASN A 307 6.59 -5.54 -2.88
C ASN A 307 7.58 -6.70 -3.08
N ILE A 308 7.07 -7.88 -3.43
CA ILE A 308 7.90 -9.08 -3.63
C ILE A 308 8.23 -9.36 -5.10
N ARG A 309 7.93 -8.43 -6.02
CA ARG A 309 8.33 -8.55 -7.43
C ARG A 309 9.85 -8.45 -7.55
N GLN A 310 10.45 -9.35 -8.31
CA GLN A 310 11.91 -9.52 -8.35
C GLN A 310 12.69 -8.45 -9.14
N SER A 311 12.07 -7.63 -10.01
CA SER A 311 12.90 -6.78 -10.90
C SER A 311 12.20 -5.75 -11.81
N ALA A 312 10.87 -5.72 -11.92
CA ALA A 312 10.24 -4.69 -12.75
C ALA A 312 9.96 -3.44 -11.92
N GLY A 313 10.58 -2.32 -12.28
CA GLY A 313 10.16 -1.01 -11.80
C GLY A 313 8.72 -0.71 -12.25
N ILE A 314 8.12 0.35 -11.69
CA ILE A 314 6.77 0.79 -12.09
C ILE A 314 6.74 1.13 -13.60
N GLU A 315 7.83 1.70 -14.12
CA GLU A 315 8.00 1.97 -15.57
C GLU A 315 8.02 0.69 -16.42
N ASP A 316 8.83 -0.31 -16.03
CA ASP A 316 8.94 -1.55 -16.79
C ASP A 316 7.58 -2.25 -16.88
N LEU A 317 6.80 -2.22 -15.79
CA LEU A 317 5.43 -2.73 -15.78
C LEU A 317 4.51 -1.94 -16.72
N ALA A 318 4.62 -0.60 -16.73
CA ALA A 318 3.85 0.25 -17.62
C ALA A 318 4.18 0.00 -19.10
N GLU A 319 5.47 -0.12 -19.45
CA GLU A 319 5.91 -0.48 -20.81
C GLU A 319 5.41 -1.87 -21.22
N MET A 320 5.50 -2.85 -20.31
CA MET A 320 5.02 -4.19 -20.54
C MET A 320 3.50 -4.24 -20.77
N MET A 321 2.74 -3.38 -20.09
CA MET A 321 1.30 -3.22 -20.28
C MET A 321 0.96 -2.61 -21.63
N GLU A 322 1.66 -1.54 -22.04
CA GLU A 322 1.46 -0.90 -23.35
C GLU A 322 1.70 -1.90 -24.49
N ARG A 323 2.67 -2.81 -24.33
CA ARG A 323 3.02 -3.83 -25.31
C ARG A 323 2.18 -5.12 -25.24
N ASN A 324 1.12 -5.16 -24.42
CA ASN A 324 0.29 -6.36 -24.19
C ASN A 324 1.10 -7.63 -23.84
N SER A 325 2.24 -7.47 -23.17
CA SER A 325 3.12 -8.60 -22.80
C SER A 325 2.62 -9.31 -21.52
N LYS A 326 3.08 -10.55 -21.25
CA LYS A 326 2.69 -11.31 -20.04
C LYS A 326 3.22 -10.63 -18.77
N VAL A 327 2.42 -9.75 -18.18
CA VAL A 327 2.74 -9.05 -16.93
C VAL A 327 2.33 -9.89 -15.71
N LYS A 328 3.14 -9.89 -14.65
CA LYS A 328 2.71 -10.37 -13.32
C LYS A 328 1.86 -9.28 -12.63
N TRP A 329 0.71 -8.96 -13.22
CA TRP A 329 -0.26 -8.01 -12.68
C TRP A 329 -0.98 -8.55 -11.43
N GLY A 330 -1.46 -7.67 -10.56
CA GLY A 330 -2.27 -8.00 -9.39
C GLY A 330 -1.50 -7.89 -8.06
N ASN A 331 -2.01 -8.49 -6.99
CA ASN A 331 -1.41 -8.37 -5.66
C ASN A 331 -0.14 -9.21 -5.50
N LYS A 332 1.01 -8.53 -5.28
CA LYS A 332 2.31 -9.12 -4.95
C LYS A 332 2.96 -8.37 -3.78
N ILE A 333 2.22 -8.35 -2.68
CA ILE A 333 2.65 -7.77 -1.41
C ILE A 333 2.91 -8.88 -0.38
N ALA A 334 3.92 -8.68 0.44
CA ALA A 334 4.17 -9.49 1.64
C ALA A 334 4.11 -8.62 2.89
N TYR A 335 3.85 -9.27 4.01
CA TYR A 335 3.75 -8.66 5.33
C TYR A 335 5.03 -8.95 6.11
N VAL A 336 5.60 -7.91 6.71
CA VAL A 336 6.75 -7.99 7.59
C VAL A 336 6.38 -7.34 8.91
N LEU A 337 6.52 -8.09 10.01
CA LEU A 337 6.25 -7.55 11.33
C LEU A 337 7.53 -6.94 11.88
N ILE A 338 7.51 -5.63 12.13
CA ILE A 338 8.63 -4.92 12.74
C ILE A 338 8.28 -4.48 14.16
N PRO A 339 9.19 -4.64 15.13
CA PRO A 339 9.00 -4.03 16.43
C PRO A 339 9.04 -2.50 16.28
N PHE A 340 8.02 -1.84 16.80
CA PHE A 340 7.92 -0.38 16.82
C PHE A 340 8.36 0.08 18.21
N LYS A 341 9.60 0.56 18.32
CA LYS A 341 10.14 0.99 19.62
C LYS A 341 9.47 2.30 20.02
N ILE A 342 8.77 2.27 21.15
CA ILE A 342 8.11 3.42 21.77
C ILE A 342 8.97 3.90 22.94
N THR A 343 9.73 4.95 22.70
CA THR A 343 10.67 5.55 23.67
C THR A 343 10.76 7.06 23.43
N ILE A 344 11.30 7.81 24.39
CA ILE A 344 11.64 9.24 24.24
C ILE A 344 13.18 9.37 24.39
N PRO A 345 13.97 9.17 23.32
CA PRO A 345 15.43 9.32 23.38
C PRO A 345 15.82 10.79 23.52
N GLU A 346 17.00 11.05 24.09
CA GLU A 346 17.57 12.40 24.19
C GLU A 346 17.97 12.95 22.80
N ASP A 347 18.58 12.12 21.94
CA ASP A 347 18.87 12.46 20.54
C ASP A 347 17.72 12.01 19.62
N PRO A 348 16.98 12.93 18.97
CA PRO A 348 15.91 12.58 18.04
C PRO A 348 16.38 11.72 16.86
N LEU A 349 17.65 11.80 16.47
CA LEU A 349 18.20 10.96 15.39
C LEU A 349 18.26 9.48 15.77
N ASP A 350 18.16 9.13 17.05
CA ASP A 350 18.12 7.74 17.48
C ASP A 350 16.89 7.00 16.96
N TYR A 351 15.76 7.67 16.73
CA TYR A 351 14.62 7.04 16.07
C TYR A 351 15.00 6.53 14.67
N VAL A 352 15.76 7.33 13.92
CA VAL A 352 16.21 6.96 12.56
C VAL A 352 17.26 5.86 12.61
N ARG A 353 18.21 5.93 13.54
CA ARG A 353 19.24 4.88 13.73
C ARG A 353 18.61 3.53 14.12
N GLN A 354 17.62 3.55 15.00
CA GLN A 354 16.87 2.37 15.42
C GLN A 354 16.03 1.79 14.27
N ALA A 355 15.29 2.65 13.55
CA ALA A 355 14.52 2.25 12.37
C ALA A 355 15.43 1.57 11.33
N LYS A 356 16.58 2.18 11.03
CA LYS A 356 17.60 1.62 10.14
C LYS A 356 18.07 0.25 10.60
N ALA A 357 18.44 0.09 11.87
CA ALA A 357 18.93 -1.18 12.40
C ALA A 357 17.88 -2.30 12.27
N ILE A 358 16.61 -1.99 12.57
CA ILE A 358 15.50 -2.93 12.42
C ILE A 358 15.31 -3.31 10.96
N ILE A 359 15.27 -2.34 10.06
CA ILE A 359 15.06 -2.58 8.62
C ILE A 359 16.24 -3.34 8.00
N ASP A 360 17.48 -3.04 8.36
CA ASP A 360 18.65 -3.74 7.84
C ASP A 360 18.66 -5.21 8.31
N MET A 361 18.27 -5.48 9.56
CA MET A 361 18.06 -6.84 10.05
C MET A 361 16.97 -7.57 9.24
N LYS A 362 15.82 -6.92 9.00
CA LYS A 362 14.71 -7.50 8.22
C LYS A 362 15.04 -7.71 6.74
N LYS A 363 15.88 -6.85 6.15
CA LYS A 363 16.41 -7.06 4.78
C LYS A 363 17.35 -8.27 4.73
N HIS A 364 18.02 -8.58 5.84
CA HIS A 364 18.85 -9.77 6.00
C HIS A 364 18.05 -10.92 6.63
N SER A 365 16.82 -11.10 6.18
CA SER A 365 15.90 -12.18 6.56
C SER A 365 15.03 -12.56 5.37
N LEU A 366 14.59 -13.82 5.31
CA LEU A 366 13.63 -14.28 4.31
C LEU A 366 12.18 -14.19 4.80
N GLU A 367 11.91 -13.50 5.92
CA GLU A 367 10.57 -13.37 6.52
C GLU A 367 9.51 -13.01 5.48
N ALA A 368 9.69 -11.92 4.72
CA ALA A 368 8.70 -11.47 3.73
C ALA A 368 8.32 -12.57 2.70
N ILE A 369 9.31 -13.34 2.23
CA ILE A 369 9.09 -14.40 1.26
C ILE A 369 8.42 -15.60 1.94
N ALA A 370 8.86 -15.93 3.16
CA ALA A 370 8.33 -17.03 3.94
C ALA A 370 6.88 -16.79 4.34
N THR A 371 6.54 -15.63 4.92
CA THR A 371 5.19 -15.24 5.33
C THR A 371 4.23 -15.23 4.13
N TYR A 372 4.66 -14.69 2.98
CA TYR A 372 3.86 -14.73 1.75
C TYR A 372 3.60 -16.17 1.27
N ARG A 373 4.62 -17.04 1.25
CA ARG A 373 4.47 -18.43 0.81
C ARG A 373 3.59 -19.23 1.78
N ILE A 374 3.79 -19.07 3.08
CA ILE A 374 2.99 -19.73 4.12
C ILE A 374 1.54 -19.25 4.05
N GLY A 375 1.30 -17.94 3.97
CA GLY A 375 -0.04 -17.38 3.83
C GLY A 375 -0.75 -17.92 2.59
N LYS A 376 -0.05 -17.99 1.45
CA LYS A 376 -0.59 -18.62 0.24
C LYS A 376 -0.93 -20.10 0.46
N LEU A 377 -0.02 -20.87 1.06
CA LEU A 377 -0.23 -22.30 1.32
C LEU A 377 -1.44 -22.52 2.24
N LEU A 378 -1.57 -21.73 3.30
CA LEU A 378 -2.70 -21.81 4.23
C LEU A 378 -4.03 -21.52 3.53
N LEU A 379 -4.08 -20.49 2.68
CA LEU A 379 -5.27 -20.16 1.88
C LEU A 379 -5.60 -21.25 0.85
N ASP A 380 -4.59 -21.90 0.27
CA ASP A 380 -4.79 -22.96 -0.71
C ASP A 380 -5.22 -24.29 -0.05
N LEU A 381 -4.75 -24.59 1.18
CA LEU A 381 -5.07 -25.81 1.92
C LEU A 381 -6.39 -25.74 2.69
N PHE A 382 -6.62 -24.65 3.42
CA PHE A 382 -7.77 -24.52 4.32
C PHE A 382 -8.91 -23.72 3.70
N GLY A 383 -8.69 -23.17 2.51
CA GLY A 383 -9.62 -22.24 1.89
C GLY A 383 -9.76 -20.97 2.71
N ILE A 384 -10.80 -20.21 2.37
CA ILE A 384 -11.22 -19.05 3.13
C ILE A 384 -12.48 -19.45 3.88
N LYS A 385 -12.49 -19.33 5.21
CA LYS A 385 -13.73 -19.50 5.97
C LYS A 385 -14.66 -18.32 5.64
N SER A 386 -15.79 -18.62 5.00
CA SER A 386 -16.82 -17.65 4.60
C SER A 386 -17.62 -17.11 5.79
#